data_AF-A0A9E5AVL1-F1
#
_entry.id   AF-A0A9E5AVL1-F1
#
_cell.length_a   1.000
_cell.length_b   1.000
_cell.length_c   1.000
_cell.angle_alpha   90.00
_cell.angle_beta   90.00
_cell.angle_gamma   90.00
#
_symmetry.space_group_name_H-M   'P 1'
#
loop_
_entity.id
_entity.type
_entity.pdbx_description
1 polymer ?
#
loop_
_entity_poly.entity_id
_entity_poly.type
_entity_poly.pdbx_seq_one_letter_code
_entity_poly.pdbx_strand_id
1 'polypeptide(L)'
;MISPRISWLFRRMSRRAKPERSFYLSLQDKLEEAGYFPRTHRTMWSYRWKTICASLSIFLSLTAGTGVYAYASDEVLPDHPLYGLRAVMEGAEVQLAYSSDKQTDIQLKHARRRMREVRLMSLREKSWPPGQRNRFIQSLAHVSVSSTLPTHEILQVEKQELAEIFEQEHEAQTREERVELKRQLREQVEAIDQDLQSLEKHRVRVKKHPRKSETNTETFEDEDEVR
;
A
#
# COMPACT_ATOMS: atom_id res chain seq x y z
N MET A 1 -0.30 -45.30 39.92
CA MET A 1 0.44 -44.16 40.50
C MET A 1 1.93 -44.47 40.40
N ILE A 2 2.71 -43.67 39.67
CA ILE A 2 4.17 -43.89 39.51
C ILE A 2 4.88 -43.26 40.70
N SER A 3 5.83 -43.96 41.34
CA SER A 3 6.51 -43.45 42.53
C SER A 3 7.41 -42.24 42.18
N PRO A 4 7.50 -41.23 43.06
CA PRO A 4 8.28 -40.02 42.81
C PRO A 4 9.79 -40.28 42.66
N ARG A 5 10.29 -41.41 43.17
CA ARG A 5 11.69 -41.83 42.97
C ARG A 5 11.96 -42.28 41.53
N ILE A 6 11.00 -42.96 40.89
CA ILE A 6 11.15 -43.46 39.52
C ILE A 6 11.13 -42.30 38.52
N SER A 7 10.23 -41.32 38.69
CA SER A 7 10.17 -40.15 37.81
C SER A 7 11.47 -39.30 37.87
N TRP A 8 12.09 -39.19 39.05
CA TRP A 8 13.38 -38.51 39.20
C TRP A 8 14.52 -39.21 38.46
N LEU A 9 14.59 -40.54 38.54
CA LEU A 9 15.60 -41.34 37.83
C LEU A 9 15.46 -41.21 36.31
N PHE A 10 14.24 -41.32 35.77
CA PHE A 10 13.99 -41.14 34.34
C PHE A 10 14.38 -39.74 33.87
N ARG A 11 14.07 -38.70 34.64
CA ARG A 11 14.44 -37.32 34.32
C ARG A 11 15.95 -37.08 34.35
N ARG A 12 16.69 -37.80 35.20
CA ARG A 12 18.16 -37.72 35.25
C ARG A 12 18.81 -38.44 34.06
N MET A 13 18.26 -39.60 33.67
CA MET A 13 18.73 -40.34 32.50
C MET A 13 18.44 -39.59 31.19
N SER A 14 17.25 -38.98 31.05
CA SER A 14 16.87 -38.24 29.84
C SER A 14 17.68 -36.98 29.58
N ARG A 15 18.32 -36.40 30.61
CA ARG A 15 19.22 -35.24 30.43
C ARG A 15 20.62 -35.64 29.96
N ARG A 16 21.05 -36.89 30.20
CA ARG A 16 22.38 -37.39 29.83
C ARG A 16 22.37 -38.14 28.51
N ALA A 17 21.32 -38.92 28.27
CA ALA A 17 21.05 -39.43 26.95
C ALA A 17 20.61 -38.23 26.10
N LYS A 18 21.43 -37.83 25.13
CA LYS A 18 20.98 -37.06 23.97
C LYS A 18 20.64 -38.08 22.89
N PRO A 19 19.53 -38.83 22.99
CA PRO A 19 19.23 -39.85 21.99
C PRO A 19 19.13 -39.18 20.62
N GLU A 20 19.67 -39.87 19.62
CA GLU A 20 19.57 -39.42 18.25
C GLU A 20 18.11 -39.35 17.80
N ARG A 21 17.84 -38.47 16.82
CA ARG A 21 16.50 -38.29 16.24
C ARG A 21 15.92 -39.61 15.69
N SER A 22 16.78 -40.49 15.19
CA SER A 22 16.43 -41.84 14.70
C SER A 22 15.80 -42.72 15.79
N PHE A 23 16.32 -42.66 17.03
CA PHE A 23 15.80 -43.42 18.15
C PHE A 23 14.36 -43.04 18.48
N TYR A 24 14.06 -41.73 18.53
CA TYR A 24 12.68 -41.27 18.78
C TYR A 24 11.70 -41.72 17.69
N LEU A 25 12.12 -41.66 16.41
CA LEU A 25 11.28 -42.11 15.30
C LEU A 25 10.97 -43.60 15.41
N SER A 26 11.99 -44.44 15.66
CA SER A 26 11.79 -45.89 15.83
C SER A 26 10.99 -46.24 17.09
N LEU A 27 11.15 -45.50 18.19
CA LEU A 27 10.34 -45.68 19.40
C LEU A 27 8.87 -45.32 19.14
N GLN A 28 8.64 -44.25 18.38
CA GLN A 28 7.31 -43.83 17.99
C GLN A 28 6.63 -44.88 17.09
N ASP A 29 7.32 -45.40 16.08
CA ASP A 29 6.79 -46.44 15.19
C ASP A 29 6.41 -47.71 15.97
N LYS A 30 7.26 -48.14 16.91
CA LYS A 30 6.98 -49.31 17.76
C LYS A 30 5.79 -49.10 18.69
N LEU A 31 5.63 -47.89 19.25
CA LEU A 31 4.50 -47.55 20.11
C LEU A 31 3.19 -47.42 19.30
N GLU A 32 3.28 -47.01 18.03
CA GLU A 32 2.15 -46.98 17.10
C GLU A 32 1.72 -48.41 16.70
N GLU A 33 2.67 -49.28 16.37
CA GLU A 33 2.41 -50.70 16.05
C GLU A 33 1.77 -51.45 17.22
N ALA A 34 2.20 -51.15 18.44
CA ALA A 34 1.64 -51.72 19.66
C ALA A 34 0.28 -51.11 20.06
N GLY A 35 -0.27 -50.17 19.29
CA GLY A 35 -1.61 -49.60 19.50
C GLY A 35 -1.73 -48.66 20.70
N TYR A 36 -0.62 -48.26 21.32
CA TYR A 36 -0.62 -47.30 22.43
C TYR A 36 -0.94 -45.87 21.97
N PHE A 37 -0.65 -45.55 20.71
CA PHE A 37 -1.09 -44.30 20.09
C PHE A 37 -2.12 -44.60 18.99
N PRO A 38 -3.33 -44.03 19.06
CA PRO A 38 -4.22 -44.09 17.92
C PRO A 38 -3.55 -43.34 16.75
N ARG A 39 -3.53 -43.97 15.57
CA ARG A 39 -3.05 -43.40 14.28
C ARG A 39 -3.65 -42.03 13.92
N THR A 40 -4.63 -41.57 14.69
CA THR A 40 -5.37 -40.32 14.54
C THR A 40 -4.50 -39.07 14.71
N HIS A 41 -3.40 -39.09 15.46
CA HIS A 41 -2.67 -37.83 15.71
C HIS A 41 -2.01 -37.25 14.44
N ARG A 42 -1.43 -38.10 13.60
CA ARG A 42 -0.76 -37.67 12.36
C ARG A 42 -1.78 -37.25 11.29
N THR A 43 -2.92 -37.93 11.22
CA THR A 43 -4.01 -37.56 10.31
C THR A 43 -4.68 -36.26 10.79
N MET A 44 -4.95 -36.10 12.09
CA MET A 44 -5.53 -34.87 12.65
C MET A 44 -4.65 -33.64 12.37
N TRP A 45 -3.32 -33.74 12.52
CA TRP A 45 -2.42 -32.63 12.18
C TRP A 45 -2.53 -32.26 10.69
N SER A 46 -2.54 -33.26 9.80
CA SER A 46 -2.69 -33.00 8.37
C SER A 46 -4.06 -32.38 8.01
N TYR A 47 -5.13 -32.79 8.68
CA TYR A 47 -6.46 -32.21 8.52
C TYR A 47 -6.49 -30.76 8.98
N ARG A 48 -5.88 -30.43 10.13
CA ARG A 48 -5.78 -29.06 10.62
C ARG A 48 -5.00 -28.16 9.65
N TRP A 49 -3.90 -28.65 9.07
CA TRP A 49 -3.19 -27.87 8.06
C TRP A 49 -4.00 -27.68 6.79
N LYS A 50 -4.69 -28.73 6.31
CA LYS A 50 -5.58 -28.62 5.15
C LYS A 50 -6.70 -27.62 5.37
N THR A 51 -7.33 -27.60 6.54
CA THR A 51 -8.39 -26.62 6.84
C THR A 51 -7.85 -25.20 6.94
N ILE A 52 -6.66 -25.00 7.54
CA ILE A 52 -6.00 -23.69 7.59
C ILE A 52 -5.64 -23.21 6.18
N CYS A 53 -5.07 -24.06 5.33
CA CYS A 53 -4.75 -23.67 3.96
C CYS A 53 -5.99 -23.37 3.13
N ALA A 54 -7.07 -24.15 3.30
CA ALA A 54 -8.33 -23.91 2.61
C ALA A 54 -8.98 -22.60 3.06
N SER A 55 -9.04 -22.32 4.37
CA SER A 55 -9.60 -21.07 4.87
C SER A 55 -8.75 -19.87 4.46
N LEU A 56 -7.42 -20.00 4.48
CA LEU A 56 -6.50 -18.97 4.00
C LEU A 56 -6.69 -18.72 2.50
N SER A 57 -6.86 -19.76 1.69
CA SER A 57 -7.12 -19.61 0.25
C SER A 57 -8.45 -18.89 -0.01
N ILE A 58 -9.52 -19.23 0.71
CA ILE A 58 -10.82 -18.55 0.57
C ILE A 58 -10.67 -17.09 0.98
N PHE A 59 -9.99 -16.82 2.09
CA PHE A 59 -9.72 -15.46 2.57
C PHE A 59 -8.90 -14.65 1.55
N LEU A 60 -7.85 -15.24 0.96
CA LEU A 60 -7.06 -14.63 -0.11
C LEU A 60 -7.90 -14.33 -1.35
N SER A 61 -8.77 -15.25 -1.78
CA SER A 61 -9.64 -15.02 -2.93
C SER A 61 -10.64 -13.89 -2.68
N LEU A 62 -11.26 -13.83 -1.50
CA LEU A 62 -12.17 -12.74 -1.13
C LEU A 62 -11.43 -11.40 -1.03
N THR A 63 -10.26 -11.37 -0.39
CA THR A 63 -9.48 -10.15 -0.22
C THR A 63 -8.86 -9.66 -1.54
N ALA A 64 -8.51 -10.55 -2.46
CA ALA A 64 -8.05 -10.16 -3.80
C ALA A 64 -9.16 -9.48 -4.60
N GLY A 65 -10.37 -10.06 -4.64
CA GLY A 65 -11.49 -9.46 -5.39
C GLY A 65 -11.94 -8.12 -4.80
N THR A 66 -12.16 -8.08 -3.48
CA THR A 66 -12.58 -6.85 -2.79
C THR A 66 -11.48 -5.80 -2.74
N GLY A 67 -10.21 -6.21 -2.61
CA GLY A 67 -9.06 -5.33 -2.58
C GLY A 67 -8.83 -4.62 -3.92
N VAL A 68 -8.97 -5.34 -5.04
CA VAL A 68 -8.86 -4.73 -6.38
C VAL A 68 -9.96 -3.71 -6.59
N TYR A 69 -11.21 -4.02 -6.25
CA TYR A 69 -12.29 -3.04 -6.35
C TYR A 69 -12.06 -1.84 -5.42
N ALA A 70 -11.68 -2.07 -4.16
CA ALA A 70 -11.45 -1.01 -3.18
C ALA A 70 -10.29 -0.07 -3.58
N TYR A 71 -9.27 -0.63 -4.24
CA TYR A 71 -8.11 0.12 -4.68
C TYR A 71 -8.34 0.83 -6.01
N ALA A 72 -9.10 0.24 -6.94
CA ALA A 72 -9.33 0.81 -8.28
C ALA A 72 -10.49 1.81 -8.32
N SER A 73 -11.50 1.66 -7.46
CA SER A 73 -12.69 2.51 -7.49
C SER A 73 -12.44 3.86 -6.83
N ASP A 74 -12.76 4.93 -7.57
CA ASP A 74 -12.77 6.30 -7.06
C ASP A 74 -13.98 6.60 -6.15
N GLU A 75 -14.94 5.66 -6.06
CA GLU A 75 -16.11 5.78 -5.19
C GLU A 75 -15.80 5.50 -3.71
N VAL A 76 -14.63 4.92 -3.43
CA VAL A 76 -14.18 4.55 -2.07
C VAL A 76 -13.70 5.79 -1.32
N LEU A 77 -14.67 6.53 -0.81
CA LEU A 77 -14.47 7.70 0.02
C LEU A 77 -14.12 7.32 1.46
N PRO A 78 -13.62 8.28 2.25
CA PRO A 78 -13.35 8.15 3.69
C PRO A 78 -14.40 7.43 4.55
N ASP A 79 -15.67 7.60 4.23
CA ASP A 79 -16.78 6.98 4.97
C ASP A 79 -17.04 5.52 4.56
N HIS A 80 -16.40 5.05 3.49
CA HIS A 80 -16.62 3.71 2.95
C HIS A 80 -15.96 2.67 3.86
N PRO A 81 -16.61 1.52 4.16
CA PRO A 81 -16.04 0.50 5.04
C PRO A 81 -14.69 -0.06 4.55
N LEU A 82 -14.48 -0.06 3.23
CA LEU A 82 -13.23 -0.52 2.61
C LEU A 82 -12.10 0.52 2.62
N TYR A 83 -12.33 1.73 3.13
CA TYR A 83 -11.33 2.78 3.13
C TYR A 83 -10.09 2.42 3.96
N GLY A 84 -10.29 1.72 5.09
CA GLY A 84 -9.18 1.22 5.91
C GLY A 84 -8.27 0.26 5.14
N LEU A 85 -8.85 -0.62 4.32
CA LEU A 85 -8.08 -1.55 3.49
C LEU A 85 -7.24 -0.81 2.44
N ARG A 86 -7.80 0.22 1.81
CA ARG A 86 -7.08 1.09 0.87
C ARG A 86 -5.89 1.79 1.54
N ALA A 87 -6.08 2.35 2.74
CA ALA A 87 -5.01 2.99 3.48
C ALA A 87 -3.85 2.02 3.82
N VAL A 88 -4.17 0.76 4.16
CA VAL A 88 -3.16 -0.28 4.39
C VAL A 88 -2.43 -0.63 3.10
N MET A 89 -3.15 -0.77 1.98
CA MET A 89 -2.56 -1.03 0.65
C MET A 89 -1.63 0.10 0.22
N GLU A 90 -2.02 1.36 0.43
CA GLU A 90 -1.17 2.53 0.17
C GLU A 90 0.11 2.48 1.03
N GLY A 91 0.00 2.16 2.33
CA GLY A 91 1.17 1.99 3.19
C GLY A 91 2.11 0.87 2.73
N ALA A 92 1.55 -0.26 2.29
CA ALA A 92 2.32 -1.38 1.74
C ALA A 92 3.00 -1.00 0.42
N GLU A 93 2.34 -0.24 -0.45
CA GLU A 93 2.91 0.24 -1.72
C GLU A 93 4.16 1.09 -1.49
N VAL A 94 4.14 1.97 -0.48
CA VAL A 94 5.32 2.76 -0.08
C VAL A 94 6.44 1.88 0.50
N GLN A 95 6.10 0.90 1.34
CA GLN A 95 7.09 -0.01 1.94
C GLN A 95 7.75 -0.95 0.92
N LEU A 96 7.03 -1.34 -0.12
CA LEU A 96 7.53 -2.18 -1.22
C LEU A 96 8.38 -1.40 -2.22
N ALA A 97 8.37 -0.07 -2.17
CA ALA A 97 9.15 0.76 -3.07
C ALA A 97 10.64 0.76 -2.66
N TYR A 98 11.45 0.06 -3.47
CA TYR A 98 12.87 -0.17 -3.20
C TYR A 98 13.76 1.08 -3.34
N SER A 99 13.36 2.07 -4.13
CA SER A 99 14.15 3.27 -4.44
C SER A 99 13.46 4.53 -3.92
N SER A 100 14.24 5.52 -3.49
CA SER A 100 13.76 6.85 -3.07
C SER A 100 12.87 7.48 -4.14
N ASP A 101 13.27 7.39 -5.41
CA ASP A 101 12.53 8.00 -6.53
C ASP A 101 11.18 7.32 -6.76
N LYS A 102 11.11 6.01 -6.52
CA LYS A 102 9.84 5.29 -6.58
C LYS A 102 8.95 5.63 -5.39
N GLN A 103 9.54 5.81 -4.20
CA GLN A 103 8.80 6.24 -3.02
C GLN A 103 8.19 7.63 -3.23
N THR A 104 8.93 8.58 -3.81
CA THR A 104 8.40 9.91 -4.12
C THR A 104 7.32 9.87 -5.18
N ASP A 105 7.49 9.09 -6.26
CA ASP A 105 6.45 8.87 -7.29
C ASP A 105 5.17 8.28 -6.68
N ILE A 106 5.28 7.31 -5.76
CA ILE A 106 4.13 6.69 -5.08
C ILE A 106 3.46 7.67 -4.12
N GLN A 107 4.24 8.42 -3.33
CA GLN A 107 3.70 9.43 -2.42
C GLN A 107 2.96 10.54 -3.20
N LEU A 108 3.51 10.98 -4.33
CA LEU A 108 2.86 11.94 -5.22
C LEU A 108 1.55 11.37 -5.78
N LYS A 109 1.56 10.11 -6.22
CA LYS A 109 0.35 9.40 -6.67
C LYS A 109 -0.72 9.36 -5.57
N HIS A 110 -0.34 9.06 -4.32
CA HIS A 110 -1.26 9.06 -3.19
C HIS A 110 -1.78 10.47 -2.86
N ALA A 111 -0.93 11.50 -2.89
CA ALA A 111 -1.32 12.88 -2.65
C ALA A 111 -2.37 13.38 -3.66
N ARG A 112 -2.12 13.17 -4.97
CA ARG A 112 -3.09 13.49 -6.04
C ARG A 112 -4.42 12.76 -5.85
N ARG A 113 -4.34 11.51 -5.42
CA ARG A 113 -5.53 10.70 -5.16
C ARG A 113 -6.33 11.26 -3.97
N ARG A 114 -5.67 11.72 -2.91
CA ARG A 114 -6.35 12.40 -1.81
C ARG A 114 -6.98 13.70 -2.27
N MET A 115 -6.31 14.51 -3.08
CA MET A 115 -6.91 15.73 -3.64
C MET A 115 -8.20 15.42 -4.41
N ARG A 116 -8.21 14.35 -5.21
CA ARG A 116 -9.44 13.87 -5.87
C ARG A 116 -10.52 13.42 -4.88
N GLU A 117 -10.17 12.67 -3.83
CA GLU A 117 -11.12 12.29 -2.77
C GLU A 117 -11.77 13.52 -2.13
N VAL A 118 -10.96 14.55 -1.81
CA VAL A 118 -11.44 15.81 -1.24
C VAL A 118 -12.45 16.49 -2.15
N ARG A 119 -12.13 16.57 -3.44
CA ARG A 119 -12.99 17.16 -4.46
C ARG A 119 -14.29 16.39 -4.63
N LEU A 120 -14.24 15.06 -4.56
CA LEU A 120 -15.44 14.23 -4.58
C LEU A 120 -16.29 14.40 -3.31
N MET A 121 -15.67 14.64 -2.15
CA MET A 121 -16.40 14.91 -0.91
C MET A 121 -17.09 16.28 -0.95
N SER A 122 -16.43 17.34 -1.42
CA SER A 122 -17.05 18.67 -1.58
C SER A 122 -18.22 18.62 -2.56
N LEU A 123 -18.05 17.96 -3.71
CA LEU A 123 -19.14 17.73 -4.67
C LEU A 123 -20.36 17.00 -4.05
N ARG A 124 -20.11 16.12 -3.07
CA ARG A 124 -21.14 15.35 -2.35
C ARG A 124 -21.60 16.01 -1.04
N GLU A 125 -21.15 17.23 -0.73
CA GLU A 125 -21.45 17.96 0.53
C GLU A 125 -21.13 17.15 1.79
N LYS A 126 -20.09 16.31 1.72
CA LYS A 126 -19.66 15.50 2.86
C LYS A 126 -18.56 16.22 3.62
N SER A 127 -18.77 16.39 4.92
CA SER A 127 -17.73 16.92 5.81
C SER A 127 -16.59 15.92 5.97
N TRP A 128 -15.38 16.43 6.23
CA TRP A 128 -14.24 15.57 6.48
C TRP A 128 -14.31 14.91 7.86
N PRO A 129 -13.97 13.61 7.97
CA PRO A 129 -13.78 12.98 9.27
C PRO A 129 -12.62 13.66 10.02
N PRO A 130 -12.77 13.95 11.32
CA PRO A 130 -11.81 14.74 12.10
C PRO A 130 -10.38 14.14 12.21
N GLY A 131 -10.17 12.87 11.83
CA GLY A 131 -8.84 12.25 11.78
C GLY A 131 -8.15 12.29 10.40
N GLN A 132 -8.90 12.53 9.33
CA GLN A 132 -8.35 12.48 7.97
C GLN A 132 -7.69 13.78 7.54
N ARG A 133 -8.11 14.90 8.13
CA ARG A 133 -7.54 16.21 7.83
C ARG A 133 -6.04 16.26 8.05
N ASN A 134 -5.61 15.76 9.21
CA ASN A 134 -4.20 15.77 9.57
C ASN A 134 -3.38 14.84 8.67
N ARG A 135 -3.95 13.69 8.26
CA ARG A 135 -3.27 12.76 7.34
C ARG A 135 -3.11 13.37 5.94
N PHE A 136 -4.11 14.08 5.45
CA PHE A 136 -4.02 14.81 4.19
C PHE A 136 -2.92 15.87 4.25
N ILE A 137 -2.94 16.73 5.28
CA ILE A 137 -1.93 17.77 5.46
C ILE A 137 -0.53 17.17 5.55
N GLN A 138 -0.36 16.07 6.30
CA GLN A 138 0.92 15.35 6.38
C GLN A 138 1.36 14.81 5.01
N SER A 139 0.44 14.22 4.24
CA SER A 139 0.76 13.70 2.90
C SER A 139 1.22 14.81 1.96
N LEU A 140 0.60 15.99 2.04
CA LEU A 140 0.99 17.16 1.26
C LEU A 140 2.34 17.74 1.70
N ALA A 141 2.62 17.72 3.01
CA ALA A 141 3.88 18.21 3.57
C ALA A 141 5.08 17.36 3.10
N HIS A 142 4.91 16.03 3.06
CA HIS A 142 5.95 15.12 2.58
C HIS A 142 6.30 15.36 1.10
N VAL A 143 5.30 15.66 0.26
CA VAL A 143 5.56 15.91 -1.16
C VAL A 143 6.27 17.25 -1.40
N SER A 144 5.97 18.29 -0.61
CA SER A 144 6.65 19.59 -0.71
C SER A 144 8.13 19.54 -0.35
N VAL A 145 8.54 18.66 0.58
CA VAL A 145 9.95 18.59 1.03
C VAL A 145 10.82 17.76 0.08
N SER A 146 10.22 16.85 -0.69
CA SER A 146 10.96 15.84 -1.47
C SER A 146 11.16 16.19 -2.95
N SER A 147 10.65 17.33 -3.45
CA SER A 147 10.65 17.64 -4.89
C SER A 147 11.75 18.62 -5.30
N THR A 148 12.83 18.08 -5.85
CA THR A 148 13.74 18.75 -6.79
C THR A 148 13.23 18.71 -8.25
N LEU A 149 11.97 18.28 -8.45
CA LEU A 149 11.32 18.14 -9.76
C LEU A 149 10.26 19.25 -9.96
N PRO A 150 9.97 19.65 -11.22
CA PRO A 150 9.00 20.72 -11.58
C PRO A 150 7.55 20.44 -11.12
N THR A 151 7.30 19.30 -10.48
CA THR A 151 6.02 18.93 -9.88
C THR A 151 5.60 19.84 -8.71
N HIS A 152 6.53 20.60 -8.11
CA HIS A 152 6.20 21.51 -7.01
C HIS A 152 5.28 22.66 -7.45
N GLU A 153 5.41 23.16 -8.68
CA GLU A 153 4.48 24.16 -9.23
C GLU A 153 3.07 23.60 -9.39
N ILE A 154 2.95 22.38 -9.94
CA ILE A 154 1.64 21.71 -10.12
C ILE A 154 0.92 21.55 -8.78
N LEU A 155 1.65 21.17 -7.73
CA LEU A 155 1.07 21.00 -6.39
C LEU A 155 0.77 22.31 -5.67
N GLN A 156 1.50 23.39 -5.96
CA GLN A 156 1.18 24.71 -5.42
C GLN A 156 -0.06 25.30 -6.05
N VAL A 157 -0.20 25.19 -7.38
CA VAL A 157 -1.43 25.56 -8.10
C VAL A 157 -2.61 24.76 -7.58
N GLU A 158 -2.47 23.43 -7.45
CA GLU A 158 -3.54 22.55 -6.97
C GLU A 158 -3.87 22.77 -5.47
N LYS A 159 -2.90 23.21 -4.65
CA LYS A 159 -3.14 23.67 -3.28
C LYS A 159 -3.90 24.99 -3.21
N GLN A 160 -3.55 25.96 -4.06
CA GLN A 160 -4.24 27.25 -4.14
C GLN A 160 -5.69 27.05 -4.60
N GLU A 161 -5.93 26.23 -5.61
CA GLU A 161 -7.28 25.86 -6.06
C GLU A 161 -8.10 25.22 -4.93
N LEU A 162 -7.51 24.31 -4.16
CA LEU A 162 -8.22 23.71 -3.01
C LEU A 162 -8.52 24.71 -1.90
N ALA A 163 -7.62 25.65 -1.62
CA ALA A 163 -7.87 26.71 -0.64
C ALA A 163 -9.01 27.63 -1.10
N GLU A 164 -9.04 28.01 -2.38
CA GLU A 164 -10.12 28.79 -2.98
C GLU A 164 -11.46 28.05 -2.93
N ILE A 165 -11.49 26.74 -3.19
CA ILE A 165 -12.72 25.93 -3.07
C ILE A 165 -13.25 25.94 -1.63
N PHE A 166 -12.36 25.84 -0.64
CA PHE A 166 -12.74 25.87 0.78
C PHE A 166 -13.25 27.24 1.21
N GLU A 167 -12.67 28.33 0.71
CA GLU A 167 -13.15 29.70 0.97
C GLU A 167 -14.51 29.95 0.28
N GLN A 168 -14.66 29.52 -0.99
CA GLN A 168 -15.91 29.66 -1.74
C GLN A 168 -17.07 28.84 -1.16
N GLU A 169 -16.83 27.62 -0.64
CA GLU A 169 -17.87 26.85 0.07
C GLU A 169 -18.32 27.54 1.36
N HIS A 170 -17.39 28.23 2.04
CA HIS A 170 -17.67 28.92 3.29
C HIS A 170 -18.41 30.25 3.08
N GLU A 171 -18.21 30.90 1.93
CA GLU A 171 -18.83 32.17 1.55
C GLU A 171 -20.17 32.00 0.79
N ALA A 172 -20.40 30.88 0.10
CA ALA A 172 -21.66 30.62 -0.59
C ALA A 172 -22.83 30.44 0.38
N GLN A 173 -23.53 31.53 0.68
CA GLN A 173 -24.68 31.60 1.59
C GLN A 173 -25.98 31.14 0.94
N THR A 174 -26.14 31.25 -0.39
CA THR A 174 -27.37 30.83 -1.07
C THR A 174 -27.24 29.50 -1.81
N ARG A 175 -28.36 28.76 -1.88
CA ARG A 175 -28.41 27.41 -2.45
C ARG A 175 -28.15 27.40 -3.97
N GLU A 176 -28.47 28.49 -4.66
CA GLU A 176 -28.26 28.64 -6.11
C GLU A 176 -26.79 28.88 -6.46
N GLU A 177 -26.10 29.74 -5.71
CA GLU A 177 -24.65 29.97 -5.84
C GLU A 177 -23.86 28.67 -5.65
N ARG A 178 -24.28 27.82 -4.70
CA ARG A 178 -23.66 26.50 -4.48
C ARG A 178 -23.85 25.56 -5.67
N VAL A 179 -24.98 25.63 -6.37
CA VAL A 179 -25.24 24.77 -7.55
C VAL A 179 -24.37 25.21 -8.73
N GLU A 180 -24.26 26.50 -8.97
CA GLU A 180 -23.43 27.04 -10.04
C GLU A 180 -21.93 26.79 -9.77
N LEU A 181 -21.50 27.01 -8.53
CA LEU A 181 -20.14 26.71 -8.09
C LEU A 181 -19.80 25.23 -8.33
N LYS A 182 -20.72 24.31 -8.00
CA LYS A 182 -20.53 22.87 -8.26
C LYS A 182 -20.40 22.53 -9.73
N ARG A 183 -21.15 23.21 -10.59
CA ARG A 183 -21.06 23.00 -12.04
C ARG A 183 -19.68 23.39 -12.54
N GLN A 184 -19.21 24.57 -12.15
CA GLN A 184 -17.87 25.06 -12.48
C GLN A 184 -16.77 24.13 -11.94
N LEU A 185 -16.92 23.68 -10.70
CA LEU A 185 -15.99 22.72 -10.09
C LEU A 185 -15.93 21.41 -10.87
N ARG A 186 -17.08 20.87 -11.31
CA ARG A 186 -17.12 19.66 -12.16
C ARG A 186 -16.42 19.87 -13.49
N GLU A 187 -16.68 20.99 -14.17
CA GLU A 187 -16.04 21.32 -15.44
C GLU A 187 -14.51 21.45 -15.28
N GLN A 188 -14.04 22.06 -14.19
CA GLN A 188 -12.60 22.13 -13.89
C GLN A 188 -12.00 20.75 -13.55
N VAL A 189 -12.73 19.86 -12.86
CA VAL A 189 -12.26 18.48 -12.60
C VAL A 189 -12.03 17.76 -13.93
N GLU A 190 -13.01 17.84 -14.83
CA GLU A 190 -12.95 17.16 -16.11
C GLU A 190 -11.80 17.69 -16.98
N ALA A 191 -11.55 19.00 -16.97
CA ALA A 191 -10.43 19.60 -17.67
C ALA A 191 -9.07 19.09 -17.14
N ILE A 192 -8.90 19.05 -15.81
CA ILE A 192 -7.66 18.55 -15.18
C ILE A 192 -7.45 17.06 -15.48
N ASP A 193 -8.51 16.25 -15.45
CA ASP A 193 -8.40 14.83 -15.81
C ASP A 193 -7.98 14.63 -17.28
N GLN A 194 -8.47 15.48 -18.19
CA GLN A 194 -8.04 15.46 -19.60
C GLN A 194 -6.57 15.83 -19.75
N ASP A 195 -6.11 16.87 -19.05
CA ASP A 195 -4.72 17.31 -19.06
C ASP A 195 -3.79 16.23 -18.49
N LEU A 196 -4.16 15.59 -17.39
CA LEU A 196 -3.42 14.47 -16.81
C LEU A 196 -3.31 13.30 -17.78
N GLN A 197 -4.40 12.95 -18.48
CA GLN A 197 -4.37 11.91 -19.51
C GLN A 197 -3.45 12.29 -20.68
N SER A 198 -3.39 13.57 -21.06
CA SER A 198 -2.50 14.06 -22.12
C SER A 198 -1.02 13.95 -21.73
N LEU A 199 -0.69 14.31 -20.48
CA LEU A 199 0.65 14.22 -19.92
C LEU A 199 1.11 12.76 -19.79
N GLU A 200 0.21 11.86 -19.40
CA GLU A 200 0.52 10.44 -19.30
C GLU A 200 0.81 9.84 -20.68
N LYS A 201 0.00 10.17 -21.70
CA LYS A 201 0.27 9.81 -23.10
C LYS A 201 1.63 10.35 -23.56
N HIS A 202 1.97 11.59 -23.21
CA HIS A 202 3.27 12.18 -23.54
C HIS A 202 4.43 11.43 -22.85
N ARG A 203 4.32 11.14 -21.54
CA ARG A 203 5.32 10.37 -20.78
C ARG A 203 5.56 8.98 -21.37
N VAL A 204 4.49 8.30 -21.80
CA VAL A 204 4.59 6.98 -22.48
C VAL A 204 5.32 7.09 -23.82
N ARG A 205 5.07 8.15 -24.61
CA ARG A 205 5.79 8.40 -25.87
C ARG A 205 7.28 8.64 -25.64
N VAL A 206 7.63 9.50 -24.68
CA VAL A 206 9.04 9.80 -24.35
C VAL A 206 9.77 8.55 -23.87
N LYS A 207 9.12 7.66 -23.11
CA LYS A 207 9.72 6.37 -22.70
C LYS A 207 9.90 5.39 -23.86
N LYS A 208 8.99 5.36 -24.85
CA LYS A 208 9.11 4.47 -26.03
C LYS A 208 10.18 4.93 -27.01
N HIS A 209 10.42 6.24 -27.09
CA HIS A 209 11.51 6.80 -27.86
C HIS A 209 12.42 7.56 -26.91
N PRO A 210 13.29 6.85 -26.16
CA PRO A 210 14.42 7.54 -25.58
C PRO A 210 15.15 8.14 -26.78
N ARG A 211 15.02 9.46 -26.96
CA ARG A 211 15.91 10.21 -27.83
C ARG A 211 17.27 9.69 -27.43
N LYS A 212 17.99 9.05 -28.37
CA LYS A 212 19.42 8.85 -28.21
C LYS A 212 19.93 10.26 -28.01
N SER A 213 20.10 10.67 -26.76
CA SER A 213 20.84 11.86 -26.43
C SER A 213 22.20 11.55 -26.98
N GLU A 214 22.47 12.09 -28.17
CA GLU A 214 23.77 12.06 -28.78
C GLU A 214 24.71 12.51 -27.69
N THR A 215 25.49 11.57 -27.17
CA THR A 215 26.65 11.87 -26.37
C THR A 215 27.59 12.57 -27.34
N ASN A 216 27.37 13.86 -27.53
CA ASN A 216 28.43 14.79 -27.85
C ASN A 216 29.32 14.82 -26.61
N THR A 217 30.10 13.75 -26.43
CA THR A 217 31.44 13.87 -25.90
C THR A 217 32.17 14.78 -26.87
N GLU A 218 32.00 16.10 -26.69
CA GLU A 218 33.05 17.04 -27.03
C GLU A 218 34.27 16.57 -26.24
N THR A 219 35.13 15.82 -26.92
CA THR A 219 36.54 15.72 -26.60
C THR A 219 37.05 17.15 -26.48
N PHE A 220 37.06 17.66 -25.25
CA PHE A 220 37.96 18.73 -24.84
C PHE A 220 39.36 18.17 -25.04
N GLU A 221 39.93 18.43 -26.21
CA GLU A 221 41.37 18.31 -26.40
C GLU A 221 41.99 19.44 -25.55
N ASP A 222 42.66 19.04 -24.48
CA ASP A 222 43.55 19.91 -23.71
C ASP A 222 44.66 20.40 -24.65
N GLU A 223 44.47 21.58 -25.25
CA GLU A 223 45.56 22.39 -25.77
C GLU A 223 46.34 22.98 -24.58
N ASP A 224 47.15 22.15 -23.92
CA ASP A 224 48.27 22.64 -23.11
C ASP A 224 49.44 22.98 -24.04
N GLU A 225 49.40 24.19 -24.59
CA GLU A 225 50.55 24.84 -25.20
C GLU A 225 51.07 25.98 -24.30
N VAL A 226 52.37 25.87 -23.98
CA VAL A 226 53.32 26.95 -23.61
C VAL A 226 53.33 27.45 -22.15
N ARG A 227 54.31 26.95 -21.39
CA ARG A 227 55.55 27.70 -21.08
C ARG A 227 56.69 26.83 -20.55
#